data_AF-A0A329S413-F1
#
_entry.id   AF-A0A329S413-F1
#
_cell.length_a   1.000
_cell.length_b   1.000
_cell.length_c   1.000
_cell.angle_alpha   90.00
_cell.angle_beta   90.00
_cell.angle_gamma   90.00
#
_symmetry.space_group_name_H-M   'P 1'
#
loop_
_entity.id
_entity.type
_entity.pdbx_description
1 polymer ?
#
loop_
_entity_poly.entity_id
_entity_poly.type
_entity_poly.pdbx_seq_one_letter_code
_entity_poly.pdbx_strand_id
1 'polypeptide(L)'
;MPQIDPLPGVGDELMSRCDGRPLDEEVGGKAVEVFASVSLHDFDMWLDRGDEKLDRWDYEALTPNTGRVIIHDMASGVHAIVHGRIIYGLRQQVARTAGNRAIDLTCHASVAVHYGNDDIDPLCLEMSSIRCGNARFRPDGGLKPLASQFPTFVMWMAVSEKWTHLMQKVRSCMATTPVQVAMGIKLSSNVKSIVLLQRTDGGRVEEVMVDMMMRLPDVNPIAFPLKKLYAGVDIPAALVGHEDDRIALDTSWLQRLVWRINP
;
A
#
# COMPACT_ATOMS: atom_id res chain seq x y z
N MET A 1 -10.16 33.01 -7.04
CA MET A 1 -9.47 31.82 -7.59
C MET A 1 -10.51 30.98 -8.32
N PRO A 2 -10.20 30.39 -9.49
CA PRO A 2 -11.15 29.51 -10.16
C PRO A 2 -11.49 28.33 -9.25
N GLN A 3 -12.78 28.04 -9.15
CA GLN A 3 -13.29 26.84 -8.50
C GLN A 3 -13.07 25.69 -9.48
N ILE A 4 -12.29 24.68 -9.08
CA ILE A 4 -12.17 23.45 -9.85
C ILE A 4 -13.27 22.49 -9.37
N ASP A 5 -14.15 22.12 -10.28
CA ASP A 5 -15.25 21.20 -9.99
C ASP A 5 -14.91 19.79 -10.53
N PRO A 6 -15.22 18.72 -9.78
CA PRO A 6 -15.10 17.35 -10.28
C PRO A 6 -15.88 17.12 -11.58
N LEU A 7 -15.54 16.05 -12.30
CA LEU A 7 -16.31 15.63 -13.47
C LEU A 7 -17.81 15.42 -13.11
N PRO A 8 -18.74 15.77 -14.00
CA PRO A 8 -20.17 15.59 -13.76
C PRO A 8 -20.52 14.14 -13.41
N GLY A 9 -21.36 13.93 -12.38
CA GLY A 9 -21.82 12.61 -11.94
C GLY A 9 -20.85 11.84 -11.03
N VAL A 10 -19.64 12.36 -10.78
CA VAL A 10 -18.67 11.73 -9.86
C VAL A 10 -19.24 11.61 -8.45
N GLY A 11 -19.96 12.62 -7.96
CA GLY A 11 -20.58 12.57 -6.64
C GLY A 11 -21.55 11.39 -6.49
N ASP A 12 -22.45 11.22 -7.46
CA ASP A 12 -23.42 10.10 -7.47
C ASP A 12 -22.71 8.74 -7.57
N GLU A 13 -21.67 8.65 -8.41
CA GLU A 13 -20.87 7.43 -8.57
C GLU A 13 -20.10 7.08 -7.28
N LEU A 14 -19.46 8.05 -6.62
CA LEU A 14 -18.78 7.83 -5.34
C LEU A 14 -19.76 7.45 -4.23
N MET A 15 -20.91 8.13 -4.13
CA MET A 15 -21.94 7.82 -3.13
C MET A 15 -22.50 6.40 -3.32
N SER A 16 -22.76 5.99 -4.57
CA SER A 16 -23.22 4.63 -4.88
C SER A 16 -22.23 3.53 -4.44
N ARG A 17 -20.95 3.87 -4.29
CA ARG A 17 -19.88 2.97 -3.83
C ARG A 17 -19.66 3.02 -2.32
N CYS A 18 -20.03 4.13 -1.68
CA CYS A 18 -20.00 4.30 -0.23
C CYS A 18 -21.11 3.51 0.49
N ASP A 19 -22.17 3.08 -0.21
CA ASP A 19 -23.27 2.24 0.31
C ASP A 19 -22.87 0.81 0.72
N GLY A 20 -21.57 0.53 0.85
CA GLY A 20 -21.06 -0.47 1.77
C GLY A 20 -21.14 -1.92 1.32
N ARG A 21 -21.51 -2.21 0.06
CA ARG A 21 -21.37 -3.57 -0.47
C ARG A 21 -19.97 -3.73 -1.07
N PRO A 22 -19.14 -4.64 -0.54
CA PRO A 22 -17.95 -5.07 -1.24
C PRO A 22 -18.37 -5.50 -2.64
N LEU A 23 -17.81 -4.88 -3.68
CA LEU A 23 -17.98 -5.39 -5.03
C LEU A 23 -17.48 -6.84 -5.05
N ASP A 24 -18.23 -7.72 -5.70
CA ASP A 24 -17.82 -9.13 -5.87
C ASP A 24 -16.36 -9.19 -6.32
N GLU A 25 -15.60 -10.07 -5.68
CA GLU A 25 -14.15 -10.24 -5.90
C GLU A 25 -13.80 -10.54 -7.38
N GLU A 26 -14.79 -11.00 -8.14
CA GLU A 26 -14.67 -11.32 -9.56
C GLU A 26 -14.63 -10.12 -10.49
N VAL A 27 -15.30 -9.03 -10.15
CA VAL A 27 -15.51 -7.93 -11.11
C VAL A 27 -14.35 -6.94 -11.10
N GLY A 28 -13.56 -6.89 -10.02
CA GLY A 28 -12.41 -5.99 -9.88
C GLY A 28 -12.85 -4.56 -10.21
N GLY A 29 -13.41 -3.86 -9.23
CA GLY A 29 -14.10 -2.60 -9.48
C GLY A 29 -13.29 -1.60 -10.35
N LYS A 30 -13.99 -0.69 -11.02
CA LYS A 30 -13.38 0.27 -11.96
C LYS A 30 -13.07 1.55 -11.22
N ALA A 31 -11.81 2.01 -11.16
CA ALA A 31 -11.50 3.32 -10.56
C ALA A 31 -12.34 4.46 -11.20
N VAL A 32 -12.78 5.42 -10.38
CA VAL A 32 -13.56 6.60 -10.80
C VAL A 32 -12.60 7.70 -11.17
N GLU A 33 -12.69 8.28 -12.37
CA GLU A 33 -11.94 9.49 -12.69
C GLU A 33 -12.67 10.70 -12.12
N VAL A 34 -12.02 11.44 -11.21
CA VAL A 34 -12.57 12.64 -10.57
C VAL A 34 -12.23 13.88 -11.39
N PHE A 35 -11.00 13.94 -11.87
CA PHE A 35 -10.50 15.02 -12.71
C PHE A 35 -9.79 14.42 -13.92
N ALA A 36 -10.25 14.73 -15.13
CA ALA A 36 -9.60 14.30 -16.36
C ALA A 36 -8.27 15.04 -16.62
N SER A 37 -8.16 16.28 -16.15
CA SER A 37 -6.95 17.09 -16.23
C SER A 37 -6.99 18.20 -15.19
N VAL A 38 -6.07 18.16 -14.22
CA VAL A 38 -5.92 19.13 -13.14
C VAL A 38 -4.43 19.33 -12.82
N SER A 39 -4.05 20.56 -12.49
CA SER A 39 -2.69 20.80 -11.99
C SER A 39 -2.54 20.19 -10.60
N LEU A 40 -1.33 19.76 -10.25
CA LEU A 40 -1.11 19.19 -8.92
C LEU A 40 -1.38 20.21 -7.81
N HIS A 41 -1.10 21.50 -8.06
CA HIS A 41 -1.37 22.57 -7.12
C HIS A 41 -2.86 22.78 -6.89
N ASP A 42 -3.66 22.80 -7.97
CA ASP A 42 -5.11 22.98 -7.84
C ASP A 42 -5.75 21.79 -7.14
N PHE A 43 -5.28 20.57 -7.44
CA PHE A 43 -5.73 19.37 -6.74
C PHE A 43 -5.37 19.40 -5.24
N ASP A 44 -4.16 19.83 -4.89
CA ASP A 44 -3.75 20.00 -3.49
C ASP A 44 -4.66 21.02 -2.77
N MET A 45 -4.94 22.18 -3.41
CA MET A 45 -5.88 23.16 -2.86
C MET A 45 -7.31 22.62 -2.70
N TRP A 46 -7.73 21.72 -3.58
CA TRP A 46 -9.06 21.11 -3.51
C TRP A 46 -9.14 20.09 -2.38
N LEU A 47 -8.11 19.26 -2.20
CA LEU A 47 -8.00 18.37 -1.04
C LEU A 47 -8.04 19.14 0.29
N ASP A 48 -7.38 20.30 0.35
CA ASP A 48 -7.34 21.15 1.55
C ASP A 48 -8.69 21.85 1.85
N ARG A 49 -9.58 21.97 0.86
CA ARG A 49 -10.89 22.63 0.98
C ARG A 49 -12.04 21.66 1.29
N GLY A 50 -11.87 20.37 1.06
CA GLY A 50 -12.93 19.38 1.26
C GLY A 50 -13.17 19.10 2.75
N ASP A 51 -14.44 19.19 3.18
CA ASP A 51 -14.87 18.74 4.52
C ASP A 51 -14.80 17.19 4.65
N GLU A 52 -14.77 16.47 3.52
CA GLU A 52 -14.60 15.02 3.47
C GLU A 52 -13.19 14.66 3.02
N LYS A 53 -12.45 13.92 3.85
CA LYS A 53 -11.16 13.35 3.48
C LYS A 53 -11.38 12.27 2.44
N LEU A 54 -11.12 12.61 1.18
CA LEU A 54 -11.06 11.62 0.11
C LEU A 54 -9.85 10.72 0.31
N ASP A 55 -10.14 9.45 0.53
CA ASP A 55 -9.15 8.39 0.63
C ASP A 55 -9.12 7.56 -0.67
N ARG A 56 -7.93 7.04 -0.99
CA ARG A 56 -7.66 6.09 -2.09
C ARG A 56 -7.64 6.72 -3.49
N TRP A 57 -7.06 7.92 -3.63
CA TRP A 57 -6.91 8.59 -4.91
C TRP A 57 -5.48 8.53 -5.50
N ASP A 58 -5.32 8.21 -6.78
CA ASP A 58 -4.04 8.42 -7.45
C ASP A 58 -4.09 9.68 -8.31
N TYR A 59 -3.08 10.53 -8.21
CA TYR A 59 -2.77 11.56 -9.19
C TYR A 59 -1.80 10.99 -10.22
N GLU A 60 -2.25 10.81 -11.45
CA GLU A 60 -1.44 10.34 -12.57
C GLU A 60 -1.08 11.52 -13.47
N ALA A 61 0.20 11.89 -13.51
CA ALA A 61 0.66 12.95 -14.42
C ALA A 61 0.42 12.56 -15.89
N LEU A 62 -0.27 13.42 -16.63
CA LEU A 62 -0.49 13.29 -18.08
C LEU A 62 0.50 14.16 -18.85
N THR A 63 0.88 15.31 -18.27
CA THR A 63 1.86 16.26 -18.78
C THR A 63 2.72 16.78 -17.62
N PRO A 64 3.78 17.56 -17.89
CA PRO A 64 4.55 18.24 -16.84
C PRO A 64 3.73 19.11 -15.88
N ASN A 65 2.59 19.63 -16.33
CA ASN A 65 1.81 20.63 -15.60
C ASN A 65 0.44 20.11 -15.15
N THR A 66 -0.03 19.01 -15.72
CA THR A 66 -1.37 18.48 -15.47
C THR A 66 -1.38 16.96 -15.40
N GLY A 67 -2.38 16.44 -14.69
CA GLY A 67 -2.59 15.01 -14.50
C GLY A 67 -4.07 14.74 -14.30
N ARG A 68 -4.42 13.46 -14.27
CA ARG A 68 -5.75 13.03 -13.87
C ARG A 68 -5.74 12.54 -12.43
N VAL A 69 -6.90 12.62 -11.80
CA VAL A 69 -7.12 12.07 -10.46
C VAL A 69 -8.14 10.96 -10.58
N ILE A 70 -7.78 9.78 -10.09
CA ILE A 70 -8.67 8.64 -10.00
C ILE A 70 -8.90 8.26 -8.54
N ILE A 71 -10.08 7.75 -8.20
CA ILE A 71 -10.40 7.17 -6.90
C ILE A 71 -10.62 5.66 -7.07
N HIS A 72 -9.97 4.89 -6.22
CA HIS A 72 -10.08 3.45 -6.19
C HIS A 72 -11.26 2.97 -5.32
N ASP A 73 -11.83 1.83 -5.71
CA ASP A 73 -12.85 1.13 -4.93
C ASP A 73 -12.47 0.78 -3.49
N MET A 74 -13.53 0.55 -2.70
CA MET A 74 -13.44 0.10 -1.32
C MET A 74 -12.84 -1.30 -1.21
N ALA A 75 -11.89 -1.46 -0.31
CA ALA A 75 -11.31 -2.75 0.03
C ALA A 75 -12.38 -3.70 0.60
N SER A 76 -12.47 -4.93 0.08
CA SER A 76 -13.35 -5.97 0.64
C SER A 76 -12.85 -6.47 2.01
N GLY A 77 -13.65 -7.26 2.72
CA GLY A 77 -13.23 -7.90 3.97
C GLY A 77 -11.98 -8.78 3.81
N VAL A 78 -11.80 -9.41 2.65
CA VAL A 78 -10.61 -10.22 2.34
C VAL A 78 -9.37 -9.35 2.24
N HIS A 79 -9.47 -8.18 1.61
CA HIS A 79 -8.39 -7.20 1.60
C HIS A 79 -8.00 -6.80 3.03
N ALA A 80 -8.99 -6.51 3.89
CA ALA A 80 -8.77 -6.17 5.30
C ALA A 80 -8.00 -7.27 6.06
N ILE A 81 -8.46 -8.52 5.93
CA ILE A 81 -7.88 -9.68 6.62
C ILE A 81 -6.45 -9.91 6.15
N VAL A 82 -6.20 -9.88 4.84
CA VAL A 82 -4.87 -10.10 4.27
C VAL A 82 -3.92 -9.01 4.72
N HIS A 83 -4.36 -7.76 4.61
CA HIS A 83 -3.63 -6.59 5.05
C HIS A 83 -3.25 -6.70 6.54
N GLY A 84 -4.24 -6.92 7.40
CA GLY A 84 -4.04 -7.02 8.85
C GLY A 84 -3.11 -8.16 9.25
N ARG A 85 -3.22 -9.32 8.59
CA ARG A 85 -2.36 -10.49 8.88
C ARG A 85 -0.91 -10.28 8.47
N ILE A 86 -0.63 -9.64 7.34
CA ILE A 86 0.73 -9.32 6.92
C ILE A 86 1.38 -8.39 7.95
N ILE A 87 0.71 -7.28 8.28
CA ILE A 87 1.21 -6.32 9.26
C ILE A 87 1.40 -6.96 10.63
N TYR A 88 0.43 -7.74 11.10
CA TYR A 88 0.53 -8.46 12.37
C TYR A 88 1.70 -9.46 12.36
N GLY A 89 1.89 -10.22 11.28
CA GLY A 89 2.99 -11.18 11.14
C GLY A 89 4.37 -10.53 11.15
N LEU A 90 4.52 -9.37 10.50
CA LEU A 90 5.76 -8.58 10.56
C LEU A 90 6.03 -8.08 11.99
N ARG A 91 5.02 -7.49 12.64
CA ARG A 91 5.11 -7.00 14.03
C ARG A 91 5.52 -8.10 15.00
N GLN A 92 4.89 -9.27 14.89
CA GLN A 92 5.17 -10.42 15.76
C GLN A 92 6.61 -10.91 15.60
N GLN A 93 7.16 -10.93 14.38
CA GLN A 93 8.55 -11.31 14.17
C GLN A 93 9.51 -10.31 14.82
N VAL A 94 9.30 -9.02 14.59
CA VAL A 94 10.15 -7.97 15.19
C VAL A 94 10.07 -7.99 16.72
N ALA A 95 8.85 -8.12 17.28
CA ALA A 95 8.65 -8.22 18.71
C ALA A 95 9.35 -9.45 19.31
N ARG A 96 9.25 -10.61 18.66
CA ARG A 96 9.93 -11.84 19.11
C ARG A 96 11.44 -11.69 19.08
N THR A 97 11.99 -11.09 18.02
CA THR A 97 13.43 -10.78 17.92
C THR A 97 13.89 -9.90 19.07
N ALA A 98 13.07 -8.95 19.51
CA ALA A 98 13.36 -8.11 20.68
C ALA A 98 13.05 -8.73 22.05
N GLY A 99 12.74 -10.02 22.12
CA GLY A 99 12.35 -10.69 23.36
C GLY A 99 10.98 -10.26 23.90
N ASN A 100 10.03 -9.97 23.02
CA ASN A 100 8.66 -9.52 23.31
C ASN A 100 8.57 -8.22 24.12
N ARG A 101 9.59 -7.38 24.06
CA ARG A 101 9.52 -6.03 24.63
C ARG A 101 8.63 -5.15 23.75
N ALA A 102 7.94 -4.20 24.38
CA ALA A 102 7.26 -3.14 23.65
C ALA A 102 8.33 -2.33 22.91
N ILE A 103 8.44 -2.53 21.60
CA ILE A 103 9.23 -1.68 20.73
C ILE A 103 8.27 -0.68 20.13
N ASP A 104 8.58 0.59 20.28
CA ASP A 104 7.96 1.63 19.48
C ASP A 104 8.50 1.48 18.04
N LEU A 105 7.79 0.72 17.20
CA LEU A 105 8.05 0.73 15.76
C LEU A 105 7.44 2.02 15.23
N THR A 106 8.13 3.13 15.44
CA THR A 106 7.75 4.42 14.86
C THR A 106 8.28 4.47 13.42
N CYS A 107 7.47 4.03 12.46
CA CYS A 107 7.64 4.32 11.04
C CYS A 107 6.53 5.29 10.63
N HIS A 108 6.82 6.52 10.20
CA HIS A 108 5.79 7.54 9.96
C HIS A 108 5.04 7.43 8.62
N ALA A 109 3.69 7.46 8.66
CA ALA A 109 2.74 7.84 7.59
C ALA A 109 1.26 7.46 7.88
N SER A 110 0.43 8.50 7.84
CA SER A 110 -1.03 8.49 7.75
C SER A 110 -1.63 7.40 6.83
N VAL A 111 -2.64 6.71 7.37
CA VAL A 111 -3.60 5.89 6.62
C VAL A 111 -4.94 5.95 7.34
N ALA A 112 -5.96 6.44 6.66
CA ALA A 112 -7.33 6.21 7.05
C ALA A 112 -7.78 4.89 6.40
N VAL A 113 -7.98 3.87 7.23
CA VAL A 113 -8.76 2.69 6.86
C VAL A 113 -10.05 2.79 7.67
N HIS A 114 -11.09 3.38 7.09
CA HIS A 114 -12.42 3.33 7.70
C HIS A 114 -13.00 1.92 7.48
N TYR A 115 -12.98 1.10 8.52
CA TYR A 115 -13.94 0.02 8.68
C TYR A 115 -14.94 0.47 9.74
N GLY A 116 -16.22 0.51 9.37
CA GLY A 116 -17.28 0.76 10.33
C GLY A 116 -17.23 -0.26 11.46
N ASN A 117 -17.23 0.27 12.69
CA ASN A 117 -17.45 -0.38 13.99
C ASN A 117 -16.63 -1.65 14.29
N ASP A 118 -15.52 -1.49 15.02
CA ASP A 118 -15.36 -1.98 16.40
C ASP A 118 -13.87 -1.97 16.81
N ASP A 119 -13.59 -1.36 17.96
CA ASP A 119 -12.38 -1.42 18.80
C ASP A 119 -11.07 -1.93 18.16
N ILE A 120 -10.30 -1.00 17.58
CA ILE A 120 -8.85 -1.18 17.41
C ILE A 120 -8.15 -0.54 18.61
N ASP A 121 -7.61 -1.40 19.46
CA ASP A 121 -6.91 -1.09 20.72
C ASP A 121 -5.77 -0.04 20.53
N PRO A 122 -5.78 1.10 21.27
CA PRO A 122 -4.86 2.24 21.08
C PRO A 122 -3.42 2.04 21.60
N LEU A 123 -2.96 0.80 21.82
CA LEU A 123 -1.57 0.51 22.24
C LEU A 123 -0.63 0.10 21.08
N CYS A 124 -1.01 0.39 19.83
CA CYS A 124 -0.37 -0.21 18.66
C CYS A 124 0.48 0.76 17.83
N LEU A 125 1.80 0.60 17.91
CA LEU A 125 2.76 0.60 16.79
C LEU A 125 2.39 1.50 15.60
N GLU A 126 2.91 2.72 15.56
CA GLU A 126 2.91 3.56 14.36
C GLU A 126 3.88 2.98 13.30
N MET A 127 3.62 1.79 12.76
CA MET A 127 4.15 1.41 11.43
C MET A 127 3.23 2.00 10.37
N SER A 128 3.33 3.30 10.27
CA SER A 128 2.51 4.18 9.48
C SER A 128 3.21 4.26 8.11
N SER A 129 2.74 3.47 7.13
CA SER A 129 2.61 3.82 5.70
C SER A 129 1.97 2.67 4.92
N ILE A 130 0.72 2.39 5.22
CA ILE A 130 -0.13 1.56 4.38
C ILE A 130 -0.81 2.50 3.39
N ARG A 131 -0.19 2.77 2.24
CA ARG A 131 -0.90 3.56 1.24
C ARG A 131 -1.90 2.68 0.52
N CYS A 132 -3.14 2.68 0.99
CA CYS A 132 -4.25 2.37 0.10
C CYS A 132 -4.47 3.57 -0.81
N GLY A 133 -3.81 3.55 -1.96
CA GLY A 133 -4.25 4.31 -3.12
C GLY A 133 -4.00 5.81 -3.12
N ASN A 134 -3.21 6.42 -2.23
CA ASN A 134 -2.80 7.83 -2.37
C ASN A 134 -1.39 7.96 -2.99
N ALA A 135 -1.30 8.05 -4.32
CA ALA A 135 -0.04 8.27 -5.02
C ALA A 135 -0.03 9.58 -5.82
N ARG A 136 1.13 10.22 -5.91
CA ARG A 136 1.37 11.36 -6.81
C ARG A 136 2.44 10.95 -7.80
N PHE A 137 2.06 10.63 -9.02
CA PHE A 137 3.01 10.34 -10.07
C PHE A 137 3.50 11.64 -10.71
N ARG A 138 4.80 11.69 -10.93
CA ARG A 138 5.46 12.67 -11.79
C ARG A 138 5.32 12.24 -13.25
N PRO A 139 5.51 13.16 -14.20
CA PRO A 139 5.46 12.85 -15.64
C PRO A 139 6.50 11.80 -16.09
N ASP A 140 7.61 11.68 -15.36
CA ASP A 140 8.64 10.66 -15.57
C ASP A 140 8.25 9.28 -14.99
N GLY A 141 7.04 9.16 -14.44
CA GLY A 141 6.55 7.97 -13.75
C GLY A 141 7.01 7.85 -12.30
N GLY A 142 7.88 8.74 -11.81
CA GLY A 142 8.39 8.73 -10.45
C GLY A 142 7.33 9.09 -9.40
N LEU A 143 7.47 8.57 -8.18
CA LEU A 143 6.56 8.95 -7.09
C LEU A 143 7.02 10.24 -6.42
N LYS A 144 6.14 11.23 -6.35
CA LYS A 144 6.31 12.43 -5.53
C LYS A 144 5.94 12.10 -4.08
N PRO A 145 6.81 12.42 -3.09
CA PRO A 145 6.50 12.23 -1.68
C PRO A 145 5.24 13.01 -1.27
N LEU A 146 4.46 12.43 -0.35
CA LEU A 146 3.37 13.13 0.33
C LEU A 146 3.83 13.74 1.67
N ALA A 147 4.95 13.26 2.20
CA ALA A 147 5.55 13.70 3.46
C ALA A 147 7.02 14.08 3.24
N SER A 148 7.58 14.88 4.16
CA SER A 148 8.99 15.28 4.14
C SER A 148 9.96 14.11 4.33
N GLN A 149 9.49 12.99 4.88
CA GLN A 149 10.25 11.75 5.06
C GLN A 149 9.56 10.59 4.35
N PHE A 150 10.37 9.71 3.77
CA PHE A 150 9.88 8.47 3.18
C PHE A 150 9.95 7.33 4.20
N PRO A 151 8.90 6.51 4.31
CA PRO A 151 8.94 5.29 5.10
C PRO A 151 10.00 4.33 4.56
N THR A 152 10.50 3.44 5.40
CA THR A 152 11.48 2.41 5.02
C THR A 152 10.81 1.21 4.32
N PHE A 153 9.57 0.91 4.72
CA PHE A 153 8.73 -0.15 4.17
C PHE A 153 7.41 0.45 3.66
N VAL A 154 7.03 0.14 2.42
CA VAL A 154 5.72 0.53 1.86
C VAL A 154 4.97 -0.70 1.38
N MET A 155 3.66 -0.74 1.62
CA MET A 155 2.78 -1.76 1.09
C MET A 155 1.56 -1.12 0.43
N TRP A 156 1.27 -1.55 -0.79
CA TRP A 156 0.08 -1.23 -1.55
C TRP A 156 -0.76 -2.47 -1.77
N MET A 157 -2.08 -2.33 -1.62
CA MET A 157 -3.04 -3.37 -1.94
C MET A 157 -4.01 -2.84 -2.99
N ALA A 158 -3.96 -3.41 -4.19
CA ALA A 158 -4.75 -2.99 -5.34
C ALA A 158 -6.15 -3.60 -5.30
N VAL A 159 -7.17 -2.76 -5.14
CA VAL A 159 -8.59 -3.18 -5.19
C VAL A 159 -9.11 -3.12 -6.62
N SER A 160 -9.25 -1.92 -7.17
CA SER A 160 -9.67 -1.61 -8.54
C SER A 160 -8.50 -1.39 -9.50
N GLU A 161 -7.33 -1.11 -8.94
CA GLU A 161 -6.11 -0.87 -9.69
C GLU A 161 -5.69 -2.13 -10.47
N LYS A 162 -5.26 -1.93 -11.73
CA LYS A 162 -4.71 -3.01 -12.56
C LYS A 162 -3.38 -3.48 -12.00
N TRP A 163 -3.08 -4.78 -12.10
CA TRP A 163 -1.80 -5.34 -11.65
C TRP A 163 -0.59 -4.63 -12.26
N THR A 164 -0.64 -4.34 -13.56
CA THR A 164 0.45 -3.62 -14.25
C THR A 164 0.70 -2.22 -13.70
N HIS A 165 -0.37 -1.52 -13.29
CA HIS A 165 -0.26 -0.20 -12.68
C HIS A 165 0.33 -0.29 -11.27
N LEU A 166 -0.14 -1.24 -10.46
CA LEU A 166 0.43 -1.52 -9.14
C LEU A 166 1.93 -1.86 -9.23
N MET A 167 2.32 -2.71 -10.17
CA MET A 167 3.73 -3.04 -10.41
C MET A 167 4.56 -1.80 -10.77
N GLN A 168 4.04 -0.94 -11.64
CA GLN A 168 4.69 0.31 -11.99
C GLN A 168 4.83 1.22 -10.76
N LYS A 169 3.80 1.30 -9.91
CA LYS A 169 3.82 2.06 -8.65
C LYS A 169 4.91 1.57 -7.70
N VAL A 170 4.98 0.27 -7.46
CA VAL A 170 5.99 -0.35 -6.58
C VAL A 170 7.40 -0.15 -7.13
N ARG A 171 7.61 -0.35 -8.43
CA ARG A 171 8.91 -0.12 -9.10
C ARG A 171 9.33 1.35 -9.05
N SER A 172 8.41 2.26 -9.32
CA SER A 172 8.68 3.70 -9.32
C SER A 172 8.99 4.20 -7.92
N CYS A 173 8.33 3.65 -6.88
CA CYS A 173 8.70 3.87 -5.49
C CYS A 173 10.17 3.53 -5.24
N MET A 174 10.58 2.32 -5.59
CA MET A 174 11.96 1.86 -5.36
C MET A 174 12.99 2.63 -6.20
N ALA A 175 12.62 3.09 -7.38
CA ALA A 175 13.50 3.85 -8.26
C ALA A 175 13.72 5.29 -7.81
N THR A 176 12.70 5.94 -7.23
CA THR A 176 12.70 7.40 -7.01
C THR A 176 12.72 7.83 -5.55
N THR A 177 12.73 6.87 -4.63
CA THR A 177 12.64 7.13 -3.18
C THR A 177 13.69 6.30 -2.42
N PRO A 178 14.04 6.70 -1.18
CA PRO A 178 14.96 5.94 -0.34
C PRO A 178 14.30 4.73 0.36
N VAL A 179 13.06 4.38 -0.01
CA VAL A 179 12.37 3.17 0.47
C VAL A 179 13.28 1.95 0.29
N GLN A 180 13.33 1.10 1.32
CA GLN A 180 14.15 -0.10 1.33
C GLN A 180 13.38 -1.34 0.91
N VAL A 181 12.08 -1.38 1.22
CA VAL A 181 11.20 -2.49 0.89
C VAL A 181 9.86 -1.94 0.40
N ALA A 182 9.43 -2.38 -0.78
CA ALA A 182 8.12 -2.03 -1.33
C ALA A 182 7.36 -3.31 -1.68
N MET A 183 6.10 -3.40 -1.28
CA MET A 183 5.24 -4.56 -1.51
C MET A 183 3.98 -4.13 -2.26
N GLY A 184 3.61 -4.88 -3.28
CA GLY A 184 2.34 -4.76 -4.00
C GLY A 184 1.55 -6.04 -3.87
N ILE A 185 0.26 -5.94 -3.55
CA ILE A 185 -0.64 -7.08 -3.41
C ILE A 185 -1.85 -6.88 -4.29
N LYS A 186 -2.20 -7.89 -5.09
CA LYS A 186 -3.44 -7.90 -5.87
C LYS A 186 -4.19 -9.20 -5.60
N LEU A 187 -5.46 -9.05 -5.27
CA LEU A 187 -6.41 -10.14 -5.02
C LEU A 187 -7.66 -9.89 -5.86
N SER A 188 -7.71 -10.50 -7.04
CA SER A 188 -8.90 -10.55 -7.90
C SER A 188 -9.09 -11.95 -8.46
N SER A 189 -10.22 -12.20 -9.12
CA SER A 189 -10.46 -13.43 -9.89
C SER A 189 -9.24 -13.85 -10.71
N ASN A 190 -8.72 -12.92 -11.52
CA ASN A 190 -7.67 -13.17 -12.50
C ASN A 190 -6.23 -13.00 -11.98
N VAL A 191 -6.02 -12.26 -10.89
CA VAL A 191 -4.68 -11.97 -10.37
C VAL A 191 -4.68 -12.14 -8.86
N LYS A 192 -3.93 -13.12 -8.38
CA LYS A 192 -3.71 -13.35 -6.95
C LYS A 192 -2.22 -13.42 -6.72
N SER A 193 -1.60 -12.26 -6.56
CA SER A 193 -0.14 -12.15 -6.58
C SER A 193 0.37 -11.13 -5.58
N ILE A 194 1.57 -11.41 -5.07
CA ILE A 194 2.38 -10.46 -4.30
C ILE A 194 3.64 -10.18 -5.11
N VAL A 195 4.03 -8.90 -5.14
CA VAL A 195 5.37 -8.48 -5.53
C VAL A 195 6.04 -7.86 -4.31
N LEU A 196 7.30 -8.21 -4.06
CA LEU A 196 8.16 -7.51 -3.11
C LEU A 196 9.42 -7.07 -3.84
N LEU A 197 9.72 -5.79 -3.76
CA LEU A 197 11.00 -5.22 -4.16
C LEU A 197 11.77 -4.84 -2.91
N GLN A 198 13.07 -5.13 -2.90
CA GLN A 198 13.95 -4.73 -1.81
C GLN A 198 15.28 -4.20 -2.32
N ARG A 199 15.81 -3.18 -1.65
CA ARG A 199 17.12 -2.63 -1.95
C ARG A 199 18.21 -3.46 -1.29
N THR A 200 19.24 -3.86 -2.01
CA THR A 200 20.42 -4.53 -1.45
C THR A 200 21.39 -3.51 -0.87
N ASP A 201 22.34 -3.95 -0.06
CA ASP A 201 23.37 -3.07 0.53
C ASP A 201 24.22 -2.35 -0.55
N GLY A 202 24.31 -2.93 -1.76
CA GLY A 202 24.94 -2.31 -2.94
C GLY A 202 24.02 -1.38 -3.75
N GLY A 203 22.83 -1.04 -3.24
CA GLY A 203 21.87 -0.13 -3.88
C GLY A 203 21.05 -0.73 -5.01
N ARG A 204 21.31 -1.98 -5.41
CA ARG A 204 20.51 -2.70 -6.43
C ARG A 204 19.12 -3.02 -5.87
N VAL A 205 18.14 -3.16 -6.75
CA VAL A 205 16.78 -3.58 -6.37
C VAL A 205 16.56 -5.02 -6.81
N GLU A 206 16.23 -5.88 -5.86
CA GLU A 206 15.81 -7.25 -6.11
C GLU A 206 14.28 -7.33 -6.10
N GLU A 207 13.71 -8.08 -7.04
CA GLU A 207 12.27 -8.28 -7.19
C GLU A 207 11.94 -9.76 -6.97
N VAL A 208 11.02 -10.02 -6.05
CA VAL A 208 10.45 -11.35 -5.78
C VAL A 208 8.96 -11.27 -6.06
N MET A 209 8.48 -12.15 -6.93
CA MET A 209 7.05 -12.26 -7.25
C MET A 209 6.54 -13.63 -6.81
N VAL A 210 5.42 -13.61 -6.10
CA VAL A 210 4.69 -14.80 -5.65
C VAL A 210 3.35 -14.84 -6.36
N ASP A 211 3.14 -15.86 -7.18
CA ASP A 211 1.85 -16.15 -7.81
C ASP A 211 1.11 -17.19 -6.98
N MET A 212 0.04 -16.77 -6.30
CA MET A 212 -0.74 -17.61 -5.40
C MET A 212 -1.70 -18.56 -6.14
N MET A 213 -1.84 -18.40 -7.46
CA MET A 213 -2.60 -19.33 -8.29
C MET A 213 -1.78 -20.57 -8.67
N MET A 214 -0.45 -20.51 -8.58
CA MET A 214 0.40 -21.66 -8.86
C MET A 214 0.40 -22.64 -7.67
N ARG A 215 0.21 -23.94 -7.95
CA ARG A 215 0.19 -25.04 -6.95
C ARG A 215 1.56 -25.43 -6.42
N LEU A 216 2.64 -24.83 -6.92
CA LEU A 216 3.97 -25.18 -6.48
C LEU A 216 4.20 -24.59 -5.08
N PRO A 217 4.75 -25.37 -4.13
CA PRO A 217 5.16 -24.80 -2.86
C PRO A 217 6.21 -23.72 -3.17
N ASP A 218 5.92 -22.47 -2.82
CA ASP A 218 6.88 -21.38 -2.96
C ASP A 218 8.14 -21.77 -2.20
N VAL A 219 9.21 -22.10 -2.94
CA VAL A 219 10.47 -22.58 -2.34
C VAL A 219 11.23 -21.42 -1.67
N ASN A 220 10.84 -20.16 -1.95
CA ASN A 220 11.48 -18.99 -1.38
C ASN A 220 10.46 -18.10 -0.65
N PRO A 221 10.46 -18.07 0.69
CA PRO A 221 9.64 -17.12 1.42
C PRO A 221 10.08 -15.69 1.08
N ILE A 222 9.10 -14.81 0.85
CA ILE A 222 9.35 -13.37 0.74
C ILE A 222 10.03 -12.95 2.05
N ALA A 223 11.29 -12.51 1.98
CA ALA A 223 12.04 -12.17 3.17
C ALA A 223 13.05 -11.07 2.92
N PHE A 224 13.33 -10.31 3.98
CA PHE A 224 14.32 -9.24 4.00
C PHE A 224 14.95 -9.12 5.40
N PRO A 225 16.18 -8.60 5.53
CA PRO A 225 16.81 -8.42 6.83
C PRO A 225 16.16 -7.29 7.63
N LEU A 226 16.09 -7.45 8.94
CA LEU A 226 15.46 -6.51 9.89
C LEU A 226 15.95 -5.08 9.71
N LYS A 227 17.25 -4.88 9.49
CA LYS A 227 17.87 -3.56 9.32
C LYS A 227 17.20 -2.68 8.27
N LYS A 228 16.53 -3.27 7.27
CA LYS A 228 15.80 -2.51 6.24
C LYS A 228 14.62 -1.73 6.80
N LEU A 229 13.98 -2.20 7.87
CA LEU A 229 12.89 -1.48 8.53
C LEU A 229 13.37 -0.22 9.25
N TYR A 230 14.66 -0.12 9.56
CA TYR A 230 15.27 0.97 10.32
C TYR A 230 16.30 1.76 9.50
N ALA A 231 16.31 1.62 8.18
CA ALA A 231 17.28 2.34 7.37
C ALA A 231 17.13 3.86 7.52
N GLY A 232 18.23 4.54 7.85
CA GLY A 232 18.25 5.99 8.08
C GLY A 232 17.84 6.41 9.48
N VAL A 233 17.57 5.47 10.40
CA VAL A 233 17.32 5.73 11.82
C VAL A 233 18.12 4.77 12.68
N ASP A 234 18.26 5.08 13.97
CA ASP A 234 18.92 4.19 14.91
C ASP A 234 18.06 2.95 15.17
N ILE A 235 18.70 1.78 15.20
CA ILE A 235 18.05 0.52 15.54
C ILE A 235 17.76 0.51 17.04
N PRO A 236 16.52 0.17 17.47
CA PRO A 236 16.19 0.08 18.88
C PRO A 236 17.17 -0.82 19.63
N ALA A 237 17.57 -0.43 20.85
CA ALA A 237 18.56 -1.15 21.63
C ALA A 237 18.23 -2.64 21.85
N ALA A 238 16.94 -3.00 21.88
CA ALA A 238 16.48 -4.38 21.99
C ALA A 238 16.70 -5.24 20.73
N LEU A 239 17.06 -4.61 19.61
CA LEU A 239 17.28 -5.24 18.29
C LEU A 239 18.73 -5.13 17.81
N VAL A 240 19.61 -4.52 18.60
CA VAL A 240 21.04 -4.45 18.31
C VAL A 240 21.61 -5.88 18.32
N GLY A 241 22.38 -6.23 17.29
CA GLY A 241 22.88 -7.58 17.05
C GLY A 241 21.93 -8.49 16.27
N HIS A 242 20.73 -8.00 15.93
CA HIS A 242 19.71 -8.72 15.14
C HIS A 242 19.47 -8.07 13.77
N GLU A 243 20.38 -7.22 13.30
CA GLU A 243 20.23 -6.41 12.08
C GLU A 243 20.01 -7.26 10.83
N ASP A 244 20.70 -8.39 10.75
CA ASP A 244 20.63 -9.32 9.63
C ASP A 244 19.62 -10.46 9.84
N ASP A 245 18.89 -10.48 10.96
CA ASP A 245 17.83 -11.46 11.19
C ASP A 245 16.76 -11.32 10.10
N ARG A 246 16.37 -12.46 9.53
CA ARG A 246 15.40 -12.49 8.43
C ARG A 246 13.99 -12.27 8.95
N ILE A 247 13.35 -11.22 8.46
CA ILE A 247 11.91 -11.02 8.54
C ILE A 247 11.28 -11.66 7.31
N ALA A 248 10.48 -12.69 7.51
CA ALA A 248 9.89 -13.49 6.44
C ALA A 248 8.37 -13.41 6.46
N LEU A 249 7.75 -13.25 5.30
CA LEU A 249 6.32 -13.44 5.12
C LEU A 249 6.08 -14.88 4.69
N ASP A 250 5.51 -15.68 5.59
CA ASP A 250 4.91 -16.96 5.21
C ASP A 250 3.70 -16.67 4.32
N THR A 251 3.75 -17.02 3.04
CA THR A 251 2.64 -16.83 2.08
C THR A 251 1.71 -18.05 2.01
N SER A 252 2.03 -19.16 2.70
CA SER A 252 1.25 -20.40 2.63
C SER A 252 -0.17 -20.23 3.20
N TRP A 253 -0.33 -19.41 4.25
CA TRP A 253 -1.66 -19.11 4.78
C TRP A 253 -2.49 -18.27 3.81
N LEU A 254 -1.83 -17.42 3.02
CA LEU A 254 -2.49 -16.55 2.05
C LEU A 254 -2.95 -17.37 0.83
N GLN A 255 -2.13 -18.31 0.36
CA GLN A 255 -2.53 -19.30 -0.64
C GLN A 255 -3.77 -20.10 -0.18
N ARG A 256 -3.76 -20.59 1.06
CA ARG A 256 -4.92 -21.30 1.65
C ARG A 256 -6.17 -20.43 1.76
N LEU A 257 -6.02 -19.16 2.11
CA LEU A 257 -7.13 -18.21 2.19
C LEU A 257 -7.73 -17.96 0.81
N VAL A 258 -6.87 -17.65 -0.17
CA VAL A 258 -7.23 -17.44 -1.57
C VAL A 258 -8.00 -18.63 -2.15
N TRP A 259 -7.55 -19.86 -1.92
CA TRP A 259 -8.24 -21.06 -2.44
C TRP A 259 -9.55 -21.38 -1.73
N ARG A 260 -9.75 -20.94 -0.48
CA ARG A 260 -11.02 -21.14 0.22
C ARG A 260 -12.13 -20.22 -0.25
N ILE A 261 -11.76 -19.05 -0.79
CA ILE A 261 -12.70 -18.02 -1.22
C ILE A 261 -13.07 -18.19 -2.71
N ASN A 262 -12.35 -19.03 -3.44
CA ASN A 262 -12.54 -19.25 -4.88
C ASN A 262 -12.47 -20.76 -5.21
N PRO A 263 -13.58 -21.52 -5.02
CA PRO A 263 -13.64 -22.94 -5.38
C PRO A 263 -13.59 -23.20 -6.89
#